data_AF-A0A942KT10-F1
#
_entry.id   AF-A0A942KT10-F1
#
_cell.length_a   1.000
_cell.length_b   1.000
_cell.length_c   1.000
_cell.angle_alpha   90.00
_cell.angle_beta   90.00
_cell.angle_gamma   90.00
#
_symmetry.space_group_name_H-M   'P 1'
#
loop_
_entity.id
_entity.type
_entity.pdbx_description
1 polymer ?
#
loop_
_entity_poly.entity_id
_entity_poly.type
_entity_poly.pdbx_seq_one_letter_code
_entity_poly.pdbx_strand_id
1 'polypeptide(L)'
;MEFAMDVHPSQVVRYIQLGLKDELIMSNTMWVCVSCKTCHSRCPNDIDISRINDILKKMSLETSTPADKNIPAFHGAFLDSVQSFGRVYELGMMVRYKLKTRTYMQDSSLGLKMFTKGILKLIPHGIKRRQEIQKIFHIAKEKGR
;
A
#
# COMPACT_ATOMS: atom_id res chain seq x y z
N MET A 1 6.96 15.48 -4.02
CA MET A 1 5.86 14.71 -3.39
C MET A 1 4.50 15.36 -3.64
N GLU A 2 4.46 16.69 -3.86
CA GLU A 2 3.31 17.45 -4.39
C GLU A 2 2.61 16.77 -5.59
N PHE A 3 3.39 16.39 -6.62
CA PHE A 3 2.86 15.98 -7.93
C PHE A 3 2.08 14.66 -7.97
N ALA A 4 2.08 13.88 -6.89
CA ALA A 4 1.43 12.58 -6.85
C ALA A 4 0.15 12.56 -5.99
N MET A 5 -0.12 13.62 -5.22
CA MET A 5 -1.29 13.69 -4.34
C MET A 5 -2.35 14.57 -4.96
N ASP A 6 -3.57 14.06 -5.15
CA ASP A 6 -4.69 14.86 -5.69
C ASP A 6 -5.21 15.88 -4.65
N VAL A 7 -5.10 15.51 -3.37
CA VAL A 7 -5.52 16.29 -2.20
C VAL A 7 -4.33 16.46 -1.26
N HIS A 8 -4.05 17.69 -0.82
CA HIS A 8 -2.98 17.94 0.14
C HIS A 8 -3.34 17.46 1.55
N PRO A 9 -2.33 17.06 2.38
CA PRO A 9 -2.57 16.61 3.75
C PRO A 9 -3.42 17.58 4.61
N SER A 10 -3.23 18.90 4.46
CA SER A 10 -4.04 19.90 5.15
C SER A 10 -5.50 19.96 4.67
N GLN A 11 -5.73 19.67 3.38
CA GLN A 11 -7.06 19.64 2.77
C GLN A 11 -7.82 18.37 3.17
N VAL A 12 -7.15 17.23 3.41
CA VAL A 12 -7.78 15.99 3.89
C VAL A 12 -8.69 16.25 5.09
N VAL A 13 -8.22 17.02 6.08
CA VAL A 13 -9.00 17.38 7.27
C VAL A 13 -10.24 18.19 6.89
N ARG A 14 -10.10 19.13 5.96
CA ARG A 14 -11.21 19.97 5.50
C ARG A 14 -12.27 19.16 4.75
N TYR A 15 -11.87 18.21 3.91
CA TYR A 15 -12.80 17.31 3.21
C TYR A 15 -13.64 16.51 4.20
N ILE A 16 -13.01 15.99 5.26
CA ILE A 16 -13.72 15.26 6.32
C ILE A 16 -14.74 16.17 7.04
N GLN A 17 -14.35 17.39 7.38
CA GLN A 17 -15.26 18.36 8.03
C GLN A 17 -16.47 18.71 7.15
N LEU A 18 -16.29 18.76 5.83
CA LEU A 18 -17.36 19.08 4.87
C LEU A 18 -18.24 17.86 4.54
N GLY A 19 -17.95 16.68 5.10
CA GLY A 19 -18.68 15.45 4.77
C GLY A 19 -18.34 14.87 3.39
N LEU A 20 -17.31 15.37 2.71
CA LEU A 20 -16.86 14.93 1.38
C LEU A 20 -15.97 13.68 1.46
N LYS A 21 -16.38 12.71 2.28
CA LYS A 21 -15.63 11.48 2.54
C LYS A 21 -15.49 10.63 1.27
N ASP A 22 -16.54 10.56 0.45
CA ASP A 22 -16.56 9.70 -0.72
C ASP A 22 -15.58 10.18 -1.80
N GLU A 23 -15.50 11.50 -2.02
CA GLU A 23 -14.49 12.11 -2.89
C GLU A 23 -13.07 11.81 -2.43
N LEU A 24 -12.85 11.86 -1.11
CA LEU A 24 -11.55 11.58 -0.50
C LEU A 24 -11.16 10.10 -0.64
N ILE A 25 -12.11 9.17 -0.56
CA ILE A 25 -11.90 7.74 -0.80
C ILE A 25 -11.60 7.45 -2.28
N MET A 26 -12.14 8.26 -3.19
CA MET A 26 -11.86 8.17 -4.62
C MET A 26 -10.53 8.81 -5.04
N SER A 27 -9.81 9.47 -4.12
CA SER A 27 -8.49 10.05 -4.39
C SER A 27 -7.34 9.06 -4.18
N ASN A 28 -6.25 9.25 -4.91
CA ASN A 28 -4.99 8.54 -4.73
C ASN A 28 -4.15 9.05 -3.55
N THR A 29 -4.47 10.21 -2.96
CA THR A 29 -3.71 10.81 -1.84
C THR A 29 -3.45 9.84 -0.71
N MET A 30 -4.47 9.08 -0.30
CA MET A 30 -4.31 8.12 0.80
C MET A 30 -3.32 7.02 0.44
N TRP A 31 -3.31 6.54 -0.80
CA TRP A 31 -2.41 5.47 -1.26
C TRP A 31 -0.96 5.92 -1.42
N VAL A 32 -0.74 7.19 -1.77
CA VAL A 32 0.60 7.78 -1.88
C VAL A 32 1.24 8.03 -0.50
N CYS A 33 0.44 8.05 0.57
CA CYS A 33 0.95 8.26 1.92
C CYS A 33 1.83 7.08 2.39
N VAL A 34 3.12 7.37 2.62
CA VAL A 34 4.13 6.44 3.16
C VAL A 34 4.19 6.42 4.70
N SER A 35 3.22 7.04 5.37
CA SER A 35 3.12 7.12 6.84
C SER A 35 4.42 7.60 7.54
N CYS A 36 5.15 8.54 6.92
CA CYS A 36 6.37 9.12 7.47
C CYS A 36 6.14 10.07 8.67
N LYS A 37 4.88 10.44 8.95
CA LYS A 37 4.46 11.33 10.04
C LYS A 37 5.01 12.76 9.99
N THR A 38 5.67 13.18 8.91
CA THR A 38 6.14 14.56 8.74
C THR A 38 5.01 15.59 8.77
N CYS A 39 3.83 15.23 8.26
CA CYS A 39 2.65 16.09 8.32
C CYS A 39 2.12 16.28 9.75
N HIS A 40 2.20 15.24 10.58
CA HIS A 40 1.79 15.26 11.97
C HIS A 40 2.74 16.12 12.81
N SER A 41 4.06 15.91 12.70
CA SER A 41 5.06 16.65 13.48
C SER A 41 5.09 18.16 13.19
N ARG A 42 4.56 18.59 12.04
CA ARG A 42 4.43 20.00 11.66
C ARG A 42 3.05 20.59 11.95
N CYS A 43 2.08 19.78 12.37
CA CYS A 43 0.71 20.24 12.55
C CYS A 43 0.60 21.05 13.85
N PRO A 44 0.21 22.33 13.81
CA PRO A 44 0.01 23.13 15.03
C PRO A 44 -1.16 22.64 15.89
N ASN A 45 -2.08 21.85 15.31
CA ASN A 45 -3.27 21.31 15.96
C ASN A 45 -3.11 19.84 16.40
N ASP A 46 -1.90 19.27 16.32
CA ASP A 46 -1.59 17.88 16.70
C ASP A 46 -2.47 16.83 15.97
N ILE A 47 -2.79 17.07 14.69
CA ILE A 47 -3.63 16.17 13.90
C ILE A 47 -2.77 15.12 13.20
N ASP A 48 -2.96 13.84 13.55
CA ASP A 48 -2.29 12.71 12.88
C ASP A 48 -2.94 12.38 11.53
N ILE A 49 -2.58 13.16 10.50
CA ILE A 49 -3.06 12.93 9.12
C ILE A 49 -2.57 11.59 8.56
N SER A 50 -1.43 11.07 9.03
CA SER A 50 -0.96 9.75 8.57
C SER A 50 -1.92 8.64 9.02
N ARG A 51 -2.37 8.71 10.28
CA ARG A 51 -3.38 7.80 10.82
C ARG A 51 -4.73 7.96 10.12
N ILE A 52 -5.13 9.19 9.80
CA ILE A 52 -6.35 9.45 9.02
C ILE A 52 -6.26 8.74 7.66
N ASN A 53 -5.14 8.88 6.94
CA ASN A 53 -4.94 8.21 5.65
C ASN A 53 -5.00 6.68 5.78
N ASP A 54 -4.44 6.11 6.84
CA ASP A 54 -4.51 4.65 7.05
C ASP A 54 -5.95 4.16 7.29
N ILE A 55 -6.78 4.95 7.99
CA ILE A 55 -8.21 4.66 8.15
C ILE A 55 -8.95 4.79 6.82
N LEU A 56 -8.65 5.82 6.03
CA LEU A 56 -9.26 6.02 4.70
C LEU A 56 -8.93 4.86 3.74
N LYS A 57 -7.68 4.36 3.75
CA LYS A 57 -7.29 3.15 3.00
C LYS A 57 -8.16 1.96 3.41
N LYS A 58 -8.36 1.73 4.72
CA LYS A 58 -9.19 0.63 5.22
C LYS A 58 -10.65 0.79 4.76
N MET A 59 -11.22 1.98 4.90
CA MET A 59 -12.59 2.26 4.44
C MET A 59 -12.74 2.05 2.92
N SER A 60 -11.75 2.46 2.12
CA SER A 60 -11.75 2.24 0.67
C SER A 60 -11.78 0.75 0.29
N LEU A 61 -11.04 -0.08 1.05
CA LEU A 61 -11.04 -1.53 0.87
C LEU A 61 -12.37 -2.17 1.24
N GLU A 62 -13.06 -1.66 2.27
CA GLU A 62 -14.37 -2.16 2.71
C GLU A 62 -15.49 -1.78 1.72
N THR A 63 -15.48 -0.56 1.19
CA THR A 63 -16.52 -0.04 0.29
C THR A 63 -16.34 -0.50 -1.17
N SER A 64 -15.26 -1.20 -1.51
CA SER A 64 -14.96 -1.72 -2.87
C SER A 64 -14.90 -0.66 -3.99
N THR A 65 -14.66 0.60 -3.64
CA THR A 65 -14.52 1.75 -4.55
C THR A 65 -13.13 2.40 -4.51
N PRO A 66 -12.02 1.66 -4.72
CA PRO A 66 -10.72 2.29 -4.83
C PRO A 66 -10.62 3.10 -6.13
N ALA A 67 -9.96 4.26 -6.05
CA ALA A 67 -9.62 5.14 -7.18
C ALA A 67 -9.00 4.38 -8.37
N ASP A 68 -8.07 3.47 -8.06
CA ASP A 68 -7.47 2.53 -9.00
C ASP A 68 -7.41 1.16 -8.35
N LYS A 69 -7.95 0.12 -9.00
CA LYS A 69 -7.94 -1.27 -8.51
C LYS A 69 -6.52 -1.87 -8.46
N ASN A 70 -5.60 -1.34 -9.25
CA ASN A 70 -4.22 -1.79 -9.32
C ASN A 70 -3.45 -1.47 -8.04
N ILE A 71 -3.70 -0.31 -7.43
CA ILE A 71 -2.96 0.14 -6.25
C ILE A 71 -3.24 -0.77 -5.03
N PRO A 72 -4.50 -1.03 -4.60
CA PRO A 72 -4.80 -1.99 -3.55
C PRO A 72 -4.30 -3.41 -3.88
N ALA A 73 -4.39 -3.84 -5.13
CA ALA A 73 -3.91 -5.16 -5.55
C ALA A 73 -2.39 -5.29 -5.37
N PHE A 74 -1.63 -4.23 -5.69
CA PHE A 74 -0.19 -4.16 -5.45
C PHE A 74 0.15 -4.18 -3.97
N HIS A 75 -0.49 -3.32 -3.16
CA HIS A 75 -0.27 -3.29 -1.72
C HIS A 75 -0.61 -4.64 -1.07
N GLY A 76 -1.70 -5.29 -1.49
CA GLY A 76 -2.05 -6.62 -1.04
C GLY A 76 -1.00 -7.67 -1.42
N ALA A 77 -0.56 -7.71 -2.67
CA ALA A 77 0.48 -8.63 -3.12
C ALA A 77 1.81 -8.42 -2.38
N PHE A 78 2.17 -7.17 -2.06
CA PHE A 78 3.33 -6.83 -1.26
C PHE A 78 3.20 -7.36 0.17
N LEU A 79 2.10 -7.06 0.85
CA LEU A 79 1.87 -7.52 2.23
C LEU A 79 1.77 -9.04 2.32
N ASP A 80 1.12 -9.69 1.36
CA ASP A 80 1.05 -11.16 1.25
C ASP A 80 2.47 -11.77 1.15
N SER A 81 3.35 -11.14 0.37
CA SER A 81 4.75 -11.56 0.20
C SER A 81 5.54 -11.42 1.51
N VAL A 82 5.42 -10.27 2.18
CA VAL A 82 6.07 -10.01 3.48
C VAL A 82 5.55 -10.95 4.57
N GLN A 83 4.24 -11.20 4.66
CA GLN A 83 3.68 -12.14 5.63
C GLN A 83 4.13 -13.58 5.37
N SER A 84 4.29 -13.95 4.10
CA SER A 84 4.69 -15.30 3.69
C SER A 84 6.18 -15.55 3.86
N PHE A 85 7.06 -14.63 3.48
CA PHE A 85 8.51 -14.89 3.42
C PHE A 85 9.30 -14.09 4.45
N GLY A 86 8.65 -13.14 5.14
CA GLY A 86 9.28 -12.18 6.04
C GLY A 86 10.12 -11.10 5.34
N ARG A 87 10.23 -11.18 4.01
CA ARG A 87 10.78 -10.16 3.13
C ARG A 87 10.02 -10.19 1.80
N VAL A 88 10.16 -9.14 1.00
CA VAL A 88 9.59 -9.12 -0.35
C VAL A 88 10.34 -10.14 -1.21
N TYR A 89 9.60 -11.09 -1.78
CA TYR A 89 10.03 -11.94 -2.88
C TYR A 89 9.54 -11.32 -4.19
N GLU A 90 10.43 -10.67 -4.93
CA GLU A 90 10.09 -9.77 -6.04
C GLU A 90 9.35 -10.48 -7.16
N LEU A 91 9.85 -11.63 -7.62
CA LEU A 91 9.24 -12.39 -8.70
C LEU A 91 7.87 -12.95 -8.31
N GLY A 92 7.76 -13.58 -7.14
CA GLY A 92 6.49 -14.13 -6.67
C GLY A 92 5.44 -13.06 -6.41
N MET A 93 5.85 -11.90 -5.91
CA MET A 93 4.97 -10.74 -5.76
C MET A 93 4.48 -10.23 -7.12
N MET A 94 5.37 -10.07 -8.10
CA MET A 94 5.01 -9.63 -9.46
C MET A 94 4.05 -10.60 -10.14
N VAL A 95 4.30 -11.91 -10.03
CA VAL A 95 3.42 -12.96 -10.58
C VAL A 95 2.03 -12.87 -9.94
N ARG A 96 1.95 -12.80 -8.60
CA ARG A 96 0.68 -12.65 -7.87
C ARG A 96 -0.07 -11.37 -8.25
N TYR A 97 0.65 -10.26 -8.37
CA TYR A 97 0.08 -8.97 -8.78
C TYR A 97 -0.51 -9.06 -10.19
N LYS A 98 0.25 -9.54 -11.17
CA LYS A 98 -0.21 -9.71 -12.56
C LYS A 98 -1.37 -10.69 -12.70
N LEU A 99 -1.42 -11.73 -11.87
CA LEU A 99 -2.57 -12.64 -11.79
C LEU A 99 -3.82 -11.93 -11.24
N LYS A 100 -3.68 -11.08 -10.22
CA LYS A 100 -4.80 -10.29 -9.67
C LYS A 100 -5.27 -9.19 -10.64
N THR A 101 -4.37 -8.54 -11.37
CA THR A 101 -4.71 -7.45 -12.32
C THR A 101 -5.00 -7.93 -13.75
N ARG A 102 -4.79 -9.21 -14.07
CA ARG A 102 -4.91 -9.82 -15.42
C ARG A 102 -4.00 -9.18 -16.49
N THR A 103 -2.98 -8.41 -16.10
CA THR A 103 -2.04 -7.75 -17.02
C THR A 103 -0.79 -8.59 -17.25
N TYR A 104 -0.97 -9.81 -17.79
CA TYR A 104 0.09 -10.81 -17.91
C TYR A 104 1.30 -10.34 -18.74
N MET A 105 1.06 -9.69 -19.88
CA MET A 105 2.10 -9.43 -20.89
C MET A 105 2.49 -7.96 -21.07
N GLN A 106 1.85 -7.02 -20.38
CA GLN A 106 2.12 -5.58 -20.53
C GLN A 106 3.58 -5.20 -20.23
N ASP A 107 4.26 -5.93 -19.34
CA ASP A 107 5.62 -5.61 -18.88
C ASP A 107 6.66 -6.66 -19.30
N SER A 108 6.40 -7.44 -20.36
CA SER A 108 7.28 -8.53 -20.79
C SER A 108 8.69 -8.05 -21.14
N SER A 109 8.82 -6.90 -21.81
CA SER A 109 10.09 -6.29 -22.20
C SER A 109 10.91 -5.81 -20.99
N LEU A 110 10.25 -5.21 -20.00
CA LEU A 110 10.88 -4.79 -18.75
C LEU A 110 11.24 -5.98 -17.87
N GLY A 111 10.35 -6.97 -17.78
CA GLY A 111 10.57 -8.22 -17.07
C GLY A 111 11.78 -8.98 -17.60
N LEU A 112 11.94 -9.05 -18.93
CA LEU A 112 13.12 -9.66 -19.55
C LEU A 112 14.40 -8.90 -19.19
N LYS A 113 14.39 -7.55 -19.24
CA LYS A 113 15.54 -6.72 -18.83
C LYS A 113 15.89 -6.88 -17.34
N MET A 114 14.92 -7.05 -16.46
CA MET A 114 15.16 -7.28 -15.03
C MET A 114 15.67 -8.69 -14.76
N PHE A 115 15.22 -9.68 -15.54
CA PHE A 115 15.70 -11.05 -15.49
C PHE A 115 17.14 -11.16 -15.98
N THR A 116 17.50 -10.55 -17.11
CA THR A 116 18.89 -10.54 -17.61
C THR A 116 19.85 -9.83 -16.65
N LYS A 117 19.36 -8.86 -15.88
CA LYS A 117 20.13 -8.18 -14.82
C LYS A 117 20.15 -8.92 -13.48
N GLY A 118 19.51 -10.08 -13.36
CA GLY A 118 19.49 -10.88 -12.13
C GLY A 118 18.73 -10.23 -10.95
N ILE A 119 17.90 -9.22 -11.23
CA ILE A 119 17.13 -8.50 -10.19
C ILE A 119 15.94 -9.36 -9.75
N LEU A 120 15.34 -10.12 -10.66
CA LEU A 120 14.24 -11.05 -10.37
C LEU A 120 14.78 -12.40 -9.91
N LYS A 121 14.95 -12.56 -8.60
CA LYS A 121 15.35 -13.84 -8.00
C LYS A 121 14.23 -14.86 -8.22
N LEU A 122 14.61 -16.08 -8.61
CA LEU A 122 13.68 -17.21 -8.85
C LEU A 122 13.30 -17.96 -7.57
N ILE A 123 14.08 -17.80 -6.50
CA ILE A 123 13.89 -18.53 -5.24
C ILE A 123 13.65 -17.51 -4.13
N PRO A 124 12.58 -17.68 -3.33
CA PRO A 124 12.35 -16.84 -2.17
C PRO A 124 13.43 -17.09 -1.12
N HIS A 125 14.11 -16.03 -0.69
CA HIS A 125 14.96 -16.10 0.50
C HIS A 125 14.11 -15.81 1.74
N GLY A 126 13.99 -16.77 2.66
CA GLY A 126 13.34 -16.52 3.95
C GLY A 126 14.27 -15.81 4.93
N ILE A 127 13.71 -15.03 5.85
CA ILE A 127 14.46 -14.56 7.02
C ILE A 127 14.41 -15.59 8.15
N LYS A 128 15.44 -15.64 9.00
CA LYS A 128 15.49 -16.55 10.17
C LYS A 128 14.34 -16.29 11.16
N ARG A 129 13.92 -15.03 11.33
CA ARG A 129 12.87 -14.60 12.28
C ARG A 129 11.49 -14.44 11.65
N ARG A 130 11.12 -15.34 10.72
CA ARG A 130 9.80 -15.30 10.05
C ARG A 130 8.62 -15.36 11.03
N GLN A 131 8.77 -16.11 12.13
CA GLN A 131 7.73 -16.25 13.15
C GLN A 131 7.40 -14.93 13.86
N GLU A 132 8.41 -14.07 14.12
CA GLU A 132 8.19 -12.75 14.73
C GLU A 132 7.34 -11.86 13.82
N ILE A 133 7.63 -11.87 12.52
CA ILE A 133 6.83 -11.13 11.53
C ILE A 133 5.39 -11.65 11.51
N GLN A 134 5.18 -12.96 11.48
CA GLN A 134 3.83 -13.52 11.51
C GLN A 134 3.05 -13.13 12.78
N LYS A 135 3.72 -13.05 13.93
CA LYS A 135 3.11 -12.54 15.17
C LYS A 135 2.67 -11.07 15.04
N ILE A 136 3.48 -10.21 14.40
CA ILE A 136 3.11 -8.81 14.16
C ILE A 136 1.83 -8.73 13.31
N PHE A 137 1.74 -9.51 12.23
CA PHE A 137 0.53 -9.57 11.40
C PHE A 137 -0.69 -10.11 12.15
N HIS A 138 -0.50 -11.09 13.04
CA HIS A 138 -1.57 -11.62 13.87
C HIS A 138 -2.12 -10.56 14.82
N ILE A 139 -1.23 -9.89 15.58
CA ILE A 139 -1.59 -8.81 16.50
C ILE A 139 -2.26 -7.65 15.75
N ALA A 140 -1.76 -7.29 14.56
CA ALA A 140 -2.36 -6.24 13.73
C ALA A 140 -3.78 -6.60 13.28
N LYS A 141 -4.05 -7.88 12.99
CA LYS A 141 -5.39 -8.36 12.62
C LYS A 141 -6.37 -8.37 13.80
N GLU A 142 -5.88 -8.63 15.01
CA GLU A 142 -6.68 -8.58 16.25
C GLU A 142 -7.00 -7.15 16.68
N LYS A 143 -5.99 -6.25 16.68
CA LYS A 143 -6.16 -4.84 17.07
C LYS A 143 -6.79 -3.96 15.99
N GLY A 144 -6.72 -4.39 14.73
CA GLY A 144 -7.27 -3.68 13.58
C GLY A 144 -8.76 -3.96 13.33
N ARG A 145 -9.43 -4.73 14.19
CA ARG A 145 -10.88 -4.92 14.19
C ARG A 145 -11.57 -3.83 15.01
#